data_AF-A0A2G9PU75-F1
#
_entry.id   AF-A0A2G9PU75-F1
#
_cell.length_a   1.000
_cell.length_b   1.000
_cell.length_c   1.000
_cell.angle_alpha   90.00
_cell.angle_beta   90.00
_cell.angle_gamma   90.00
#
_symmetry.space_group_name_H-M   'P 1'
#
loop_
_entity.id
_entity.type
_entity.pdbx_description
1 polymer ?
#
loop_
_entity_poly.entity_id
_entity_poly.type
_entity_poly.pdbx_seq_one_letter_code
_entity_poly.pdbx_strand_id
1 'polypeptide(L)'
;MKPSPLDVLLFLAENGAAAAPVRASTTAIAERVHASQQTVSRWVRELQKDGLVQRKRGGLSITAQGLRTLTRYAVKPSARREFNGVVFSGFRDGARFMPLYAPRIRFLLGYEPYAGTLNIKLAVPHTLSGGMRIPPFETRGVQCGGIALLPCIVGGKSRGAIVLPERTHYGNNVLEIIAPVRLRRSLRLRNGSAVTVQLLENK
;
A
#
# COMPACT_ATOMS: atom_id res chain seq x y z
N MET A 1 -2.02 20.65 -10.31
CA MET A 1 -2.92 19.48 -10.49
C MET A 1 -4.32 20.00 -10.71
N LYS A 2 -5.14 19.34 -11.53
CA LYS A 2 -6.56 19.69 -11.66
C LYS A 2 -7.30 19.27 -10.38
N PRO A 3 -8.26 20.06 -9.87
CA PRO A 3 -9.03 19.71 -8.68
C PRO A 3 -9.88 18.46 -8.91
N SER A 4 -10.14 17.73 -7.84
CA SER A 4 -10.70 16.37 -7.82
C SER A 4 -11.61 16.17 -6.60
N PRO A 5 -12.40 15.07 -6.55
CA PRO A 5 -13.17 14.72 -5.36
C PRO A 5 -12.30 14.60 -4.10
N LEU A 6 -11.03 14.20 -4.22
CA LEU A 6 -10.14 14.03 -3.08
C LEU A 6 -9.78 15.37 -2.42
N ASP A 7 -9.81 16.48 -3.17
CA ASP A 7 -9.57 17.82 -2.61
C ASP A 7 -10.72 18.24 -1.68
N VAL A 8 -11.95 17.80 -1.96
CA VAL A 8 -13.10 17.98 -1.05
C VAL A 8 -12.92 17.15 0.22
N LEU A 9 -12.45 15.90 0.08
CA LEU A 9 -12.20 15.03 1.23
C LEU A 9 -11.06 15.57 2.12
N LEU A 10 -10.01 16.13 1.50
CA LEU A 10 -8.91 16.78 2.20
C LEU A 10 -9.38 18.05 2.93
N PHE A 11 -10.15 18.91 2.27
CA PHE A 11 -10.76 20.08 2.90
C PHE A 11 -11.55 19.71 4.16
N LEU A 12 -12.41 18.69 4.07
CA LEU A 12 -13.21 18.24 5.21
C LEU A 12 -12.31 17.76 6.36
N ALA A 13 -11.22 17.06 6.07
CA ALA A 13 -10.29 16.57 7.09
C ALA A 13 -9.53 17.71 7.77
N GLU A 14 -9.04 18.69 7.00
CA GLU A 14 -8.39 19.90 7.52
C GLU A 14 -9.31 20.69 8.46
N ASN A 15 -10.63 20.60 8.24
CA ASN A 15 -11.64 21.24 9.08
C ASN A 15 -12.19 20.32 10.20
N GLY A 16 -11.56 19.16 10.45
CA GLY A 16 -11.91 18.30 11.59
C GLY A 16 -13.10 17.36 11.36
N ALA A 17 -13.53 17.15 10.10
CA ALA A 17 -14.67 16.29 9.76
C ALA A 17 -14.52 14.81 10.15
N ALA A 18 -13.31 14.39 10.54
CA ALA A 18 -13.03 13.06 11.08
C ALA A 18 -13.47 12.92 12.56
N ALA A 19 -13.46 14.01 13.32
CA ALA A 19 -13.83 14.02 14.74
C ALA A 19 -15.27 14.48 14.96
N ALA A 20 -15.73 15.50 14.23
CA ALA A 20 -17.06 16.07 14.36
C ALA A 20 -17.64 16.49 12.98
N PRO A 21 -18.97 16.54 12.79
CA PRO A 21 -19.56 17.06 11.56
C PRO A 21 -19.18 18.51 11.29
N VAL A 22 -18.77 18.83 10.06
CA VAL A 22 -18.38 20.17 9.61
C VAL A 22 -19.52 20.80 8.81
N ARG A 23 -19.98 21.99 9.25
CA ARG A 23 -20.88 22.84 8.46
C ARG A 23 -20.09 23.58 7.41
N ALA A 24 -20.02 23.02 6.21
CA ALA A 24 -19.48 23.69 5.04
C ALA A 24 -20.52 23.72 3.91
N SER A 25 -20.76 24.90 3.34
CA SER A 25 -21.54 25.02 2.11
C SER A 25 -20.68 24.56 0.92
N THR A 26 -21.33 24.11 -0.15
CA THR A 26 -20.62 23.72 -1.38
C THR A 26 -19.91 24.91 -2.02
N THR A 27 -20.38 26.14 -1.80
CA THR A 27 -19.73 27.38 -2.23
C THR A 27 -18.41 27.62 -1.47
N ALA A 28 -18.41 27.47 -0.14
CA ALA A 28 -17.20 27.63 0.66
C ALA A 28 -16.12 26.58 0.31
N ILE A 29 -16.55 25.34 0.06
CA ILE A 29 -15.64 24.29 -0.41
C ILE A 29 -15.09 24.63 -1.80
N ALA A 30 -15.96 25.10 -2.72
CA ALA A 30 -15.61 25.43 -4.11
C ALA A 30 -14.53 26.51 -4.22
N GLU A 31 -14.63 27.57 -3.42
CA GLU A 31 -13.61 28.62 -3.32
C GLU A 31 -12.25 28.03 -2.92
N ARG A 32 -12.24 27.13 -1.92
CA ARG A 32 -11.01 26.59 -1.38
C ARG A 32 -10.33 25.55 -2.27
N VAL A 33 -11.11 24.73 -2.98
CA VAL A 33 -10.60 23.70 -3.89
C VAL A 33 -10.45 24.20 -5.34
N HIS A 34 -10.68 25.50 -5.60
CA HIS A 34 -10.59 26.13 -6.90
C HIS A 34 -11.42 25.41 -8.00
N ALA A 35 -12.67 25.07 -7.68
CA ALA A 35 -13.61 24.43 -8.59
C ALA A 35 -14.98 25.13 -8.58
N SER A 36 -15.87 24.83 -9.53
CA SER A 36 -17.23 25.39 -9.50
C SER A 36 -18.09 24.75 -8.40
N GLN A 37 -19.06 25.49 -7.88
CA GLN A 37 -20.00 24.99 -6.87
C GLN A 37 -20.75 23.74 -7.34
N GLN A 38 -21.14 23.68 -8.61
CA GLN A 38 -21.83 22.50 -9.19
C GLN A 38 -20.90 21.29 -9.24
N THR A 39 -19.61 21.52 -9.52
CA THR A 39 -18.58 20.47 -9.52
C THR A 39 -18.38 19.90 -8.13
N VAL A 40 -18.26 20.76 -7.12
CA VAL A 40 -18.16 20.33 -5.73
C VAL A 40 -19.43 19.61 -5.28
N SER A 41 -20.62 20.10 -5.64
CA SER A 41 -21.89 19.42 -5.33
C SER A 41 -21.94 18.00 -5.90
N ARG A 42 -21.41 17.79 -7.11
CA ARG A 42 -21.28 16.48 -7.74
C ARG A 42 -20.31 15.59 -6.96
N TRP A 43 -19.12 16.11 -6.64
CA TRP A 43 -18.11 15.37 -5.89
C TRP A 43 -18.55 14.98 -4.49
N VAL A 44 -19.26 15.86 -3.76
CA VAL A 44 -19.82 15.51 -2.45
C VAL A 44 -20.79 14.33 -2.58
N ARG A 45 -21.67 14.33 -3.59
CA ARG A 45 -22.59 13.21 -3.86
C ARG A 45 -21.85 11.92 -4.21
N GLU A 46 -20.80 12.01 -5.01
CA GLU A 46 -19.93 10.88 -5.38
C GLU A 46 -19.23 10.28 -4.15
N LEU A 47 -18.59 11.11 -3.33
CA LEU A 47 -17.95 10.69 -2.09
C LEU A 47 -18.94 10.06 -1.09
N GLN A 48 -20.20 10.53 -1.08
CA GLN A 48 -21.26 9.93 -0.27
C GLN A 48 -21.69 8.57 -0.83
N LYS A 49 -21.86 8.46 -2.14
CA LYS A 49 -22.19 7.20 -2.83
C LYS A 49 -21.12 6.14 -2.58
N ASP A 50 -19.85 6.55 -2.56
CA ASP A 50 -18.70 5.67 -2.30
C ASP A 50 -18.49 5.38 -0.79
N GLY A 51 -19.35 5.90 0.09
CA GLY A 51 -19.28 5.70 1.53
C GLY A 51 -18.08 6.38 2.21
N LEU A 52 -17.44 7.35 1.55
CA LEU A 52 -16.27 8.08 2.07
C LEU A 52 -16.67 9.25 2.98
N VAL A 53 -17.80 9.89 2.65
CA VAL A 53 -18.39 10.99 3.41
C VAL A 53 -19.83 10.63 3.76
N GLN A 54 -20.30 11.10 4.92
CA GLN A 54 -21.69 10.98 5.32
C GLN A 54 -22.20 12.31 5.85
N ARG A 55 -23.52 12.54 5.75
CA ARG A 55 -24.16 13.73 6.30
C ARG A 55 -24.75 13.39 7.66
N LYS A 56 -24.33 14.11 8.70
CA LYS A 56 -24.85 14.00 10.06
C LYS A 56 -25.54 15.31 10.46
N ARG A 57 -26.26 15.29 11.59
CA ARG A 57 -26.75 16.52 12.22
C ARG A 57 -25.53 17.41 12.51
N GLY A 58 -25.49 18.59 11.88
CA GLY A 58 -24.32 19.48 11.97
C GLY A 58 -23.38 19.48 10.76
N GLY A 59 -23.61 18.68 9.71
CA GLY A 59 -22.92 18.84 8.43
C GLY A 59 -22.29 17.55 7.89
N LEU A 60 -21.15 17.68 7.20
CA LEU A 60 -20.45 16.56 6.57
C LEU A 60 -19.43 15.96 7.54
N SER A 61 -19.38 14.63 7.60
CA SER A 61 -18.39 13.87 8.37
C SER A 61 -17.67 12.87 7.47
N ILE A 62 -16.38 12.66 7.73
CA ILE A 62 -15.58 11.64 7.06
C ILE A 62 -15.85 10.30 7.74
N THR A 63 -16.07 9.25 6.96
CA THR A 63 -16.23 7.88 7.51
C THR A 63 -14.86 7.26 7.78
N ALA A 64 -14.81 6.13 8.49
CA ALA A 64 -13.55 5.38 8.63
C ALA A 64 -12.97 4.96 7.27
N GLN A 65 -13.81 4.69 6.27
CA GLN A 65 -13.38 4.40 4.90
C GLN A 65 -12.82 5.65 4.21
N GLY A 66 -13.50 6.79 4.34
CA GLY A 66 -13.01 8.08 3.84
C GLY A 66 -11.65 8.44 4.44
N LEU A 67 -11.48 8.24 5.75
CA LEU A 67 -10.19 8.49 6.41
C LEU A 67 -9.10 7.55 5.88
N ARG A 68 -9.38 6.25 5.72
CA ARG A 68 -8.42 5.31 5.09
C ARG A 68 -8.07 5.67 3.65
N THR A 69 -9.03 6.17 2.87
CA THR A 69 -8.79 6.64 1.50
C THR A 69 -7.93 7.89 1.50
N LEU A 70 -8.25 8.84 2.38
CA LEU A 70 -7.47 10.06 2.54
C LEU A 70 -6.05 9.76 3.05
N THR A 71 -5.86 8.86 4.01
CA THR A 71 -4.52 8.42 4.42
C THR A 71 -3.75 7.81 3.24
N ARG A 72 -4.40 6.98 2.43
CA ARG A 72 -3.77 6.41 1.22
C ARG A 72 -3.41 7.47 0.17
N TYR A 73 -4.15 8.57 0.11
CA TYR A 73 -3.91 9.68 -0.82
C TYR A 73 -2.89 10.71 -0.30
N ALA A 74 -3.04 11.12 0.96
CA ALA A 74 -2.21 12.10 1.66
C ALA A 74 -0.79 11.56 1.88
N VAL A 75 -0.67 10.25 2.07
CA VAL A 75 0.57 9.57 1.74
C VAL A 75 0.65 9.52 0.21
N LYS A 76 1.07 10.64 -0.39
CA LYS A 76 1.68 10.65 -1.74
C LYS A 76 2.52 9.37 -1.82
N PRO A 77 2.46 8.55 -2.89
CA PRO A 77 3.33 7.38 -3.03
C PRO A 77 4.72 7.89 -2.72
N SER A 78 5.19 7.53 -1.54
CA SER A 78 6.26 8.31 -0.97
C SER A 78 7.42 8.02 -1.89
N ALA A 79 8.06 9.06 -2.42
CA ALA A 79 9.37 8.94 -3.04
C ALA A 79 10.41 8.32 -2.08
N ARG A 80 10.00 7.95 -0.85
CA ARG A 80 10.66 7.02 0.04
C ARG A 80 10.98 5.73 -0.70
N ARG A 81 12.19 5.72 -1.23
CA ARG A 81 12.86 4.53 -1.74
C ARG A 81 13.34 3.65 -0.61
N GLU A 82 13.35 4.15 0.62
CA GLU A 82 13.91 3.45 1.76
C GLU A 82 12.89 3.19 2.87
N PHE A 83 12.86 1.95 3.33
CA PHE A 83 12.03 1.48 4.42
C PHE A 83 12.92 0.93 5.52
N ASN A 84 12.71 1.40 6.74
CA ASN A 84 13.37 0.89 7.94
C ASN A 84 12.35 0.14 8.78
N GLY A 85 12.72 -1.05 9.23
CA GLY A 85 11.83 -1.90 10.00
C GLY A 85 12.54 -3.02 10.75
N VAL A 86 11.75 -3.85 11.39
CA VAL A 86 12.20 -4.91 12.29
C VAL A 86 11.77 -6.27 11.75
N VAL A 87 12.73 -7.19 11.63
CA VAL A 87 12.47 -8.56 11.17
C VAL A 87 11.63 -9.31 12.19
N PHE A 88 10.61 -10.03 11.71
CA PHE A 88 9.80 -10.93 12.54
C PHE A 88 9.45 -12.23 11.82
N SER A 89 8.97 -13.23 12.56
CA SER A 89 8.45 -14.49 12.01
C SER A 89 6.96 -14.37 11.76
N GLY A 90 6.50 -14.60 10.53
CA GLY A 90 5.08 -14.72 10.21
C GLY A 90 4.57 -16.16 10.22
N PHE A 91 3.39 -16.38 9.63
CA PHE A 91 2.67 -17.66 9.60
C PHE A 91 3.29 -18.74 8.67
N ARG A 92 4.49 -18.50 8.11
CA ARG A 92 5.23 -19.43 7.23
C ARG A 92 4.53 -19.87 5.93
N ASP A 93 3.37 -19.30 5.58
CA ASP A 93 2.66 -19.61 4.33
C ASP A 93 3.49 -19.34 3.07
N GLY A 94 4.38 -18.35 3.11
CA GLY A 94 5.27 -18.02 2.01
C GLY A 94 6.12 -19.22 1.55
N ALA A 95 6.56 -20.10 2.46
CA ALA A 95 7.35 -21.28 2.07
C ALA A 95 6.52 -22.31 1.28
N ARG A 96 5.21 -22.38 1.56
CA ARG A 96 4.28 -23.30 0.86
C ARG A 96 3.97 -22.81 -0.55
N PHE A 97 3.70 -21.51 -0.71
CA PHE A 97 3.26 -20.96 -1.99
C PHE A 97 4.40 -20.54 -2.92
N MET A 98 5.54 -20.09 -2.39
CA MET A 98 6.62 -19.55 -3.23
C MET A 98 7.09 -20.49 -4.35
N PRO A 99 7.20 -21.82 -4.15
CA PRO A 99 7.53 -22.75 -5.23
C PRO A 99 6.56 -22.70 -6.42
N LEU A 100 5.28 -22.38 -6.18
CA LEU A 100 4.26 -22.26 -7.25
C LEU A 100 4.45 -20.98 -8.09
N TYR A 101 4.97 -19.92 -7.49
CA TYR A 101 5.27 -18.65 -8.18
C TYR A 101 6.66 -18.64 -8.81
N ALA A 102 7.58 -19.50 -8.35
CA ALA A 102 8.99 -19.50 -8.73
C ALA A 102 9.26 -19.45 -10.26
N PRO A 103 8.55 -20.21 -11.13
CA PRO A 103 8.79 -20.11 -12.58
C PRO A 103 8.50 -18.72 -13.16
N ARG A 104 7.43 -18.08 -12.71
CA ARG A 104 7.02 -16.74 -13.15
C ARG A 104 7.93 -15.65 -12.57
N ILE A 105 8.34 -15.82 -11.32
CA ILE A 105 9.31 -14.93 -10.67
C ILE A 105 10.66 -15.02 -11.40
N ARG A 106 11.12 -16.23 -11.75
CA ARG A 106 12.36 -16.42 -12.52
C ARG A 106 12.30 -15.74 -13.88
N PHE A 107 11.17 -15.82 -14.56
CA PHE A 107 10.95 -15.13 -15.83
C PHE A 107 11.03 -13.60 -15.69
N LEU A 108 10.41 -13.02 -14.65
CA LEU A 108 10.35 -11.57 -14.46
C LEU A 108 11.61 -10.96 -13.82
N LEU A 109 12.21 -11.66 -12.86
CA LEU A 109 13.32 -11.14 -12.05
C LEU A 109 14.68 -11.76 -12.39
N GLY A 110 14.72 -12.76 -13.28
CA GLY A 110 15.96 -13.44 -13.68
C GLY A 110 16.57 -14.34 -12.62
N TYR A 111 15.85 -14.64 -11.52
CA TYR A 111 16.31 -15.56 -10.48
C TYR A 111 15.18 -16.39 -9.89
N GLU A 112 15.53 -17.59 -9.43
CA GLU A 112 14.60 -18.43 -8.68
C GLU A 112 14.59 -18.00 -7.20
N PRO A 113 13.42 -17.69 -6.61
CA PRO A 113 13.35 -17.24 -5.22
C PRO A 113 13.57 -18.42 -4.26
N TYR A 114 14.24 -18.16 -3.14
CA TYR A 114 14.25 -19.05 -2.00
C TYR A 114 12.81 -19.33 -1.53
N ALA A 115 12.52 -20.56 -1.11
CA ALA A 115 11.21 -20.99 -0.64
C ALA A 115 10.85 -20.37 0.72
N GLY A 116 10.42 -19.11 0.69
CA GLY A 116 9.94 -18.36 1.86
C GLY A 116 10.09 -16.85 1.67
N THR A 117 9.49 -16.10 2.58
CA THR A 117 9.56 -14.63 2.63
C THR A 117 10.27 -14.16 3.89
N LEU A 118 11.00 -13.04 3.78
CA LEU A 118 11.46 -12.26 4.93
C LEU A 118 10.39 -11.21 5.26
N ASN A 119 9.86 -11.27 6.48
CA ASN A 119 8.85 -10.32 6.93
C ASN A 119 9.51 -9.21 7.76
N ILE A 120 9.19 -7.96 7.43
CA ILE A 120 9.73 -6.77 8.08
C ILE A 120 8.57 -5.90 8.53
N LYS A 121 8.46 -5.66 9.83
CA LYS A 121 7.48 -4.75 10.41
C LYS A 121 8.00 -3.32 10.30
N LEU A 122 7.23 -2.46 9.65
CA LEU A 122 7.56 -1.05 9.49
C LEU A 122 7.02 -0.24 10.66
N ALA A 123 7.76 0.80 11.07
CA ALA A 123 7.28 1.79 12.03
C ALA A 123 6.17 2.67 11.43
N VAL A 124 6.28 2.98 10.14
CA VAL A 124 5.30 3.75 9.38
C VAL A 124 4.74 2.88 8.26
N PRO A 125 3.42 2.79 8.08
CA PRO A 125 2.84 2.03 6.99
C PRO A 125 3.31 2.52 5.61
N HIS A 126 3.50 1.60 4.68
CA HIS A 126 3.86 1.90 3.30
C HIS A 126 2.62 2.14 2.42
N THR A 127 2.82 2.85 1.32
CA THR A 127 1.83 2.98 0.22
C THR A 127 2.37 2.46 -1.10
N LEU A 128 3.31 1.51 -1.03
CA LEU A 128 3.85 0.81 -2.19
C LEU A 128 2.71 0.30 -3.10
N SER A 129 2.86 0.58 -4.39
CA SER A 129 1.98 0.15 -5.46
C SER A 129 2.79 0.04 -6.75
N GLY A 130 2.21 -0.56 -7.79
CA GLY A 130 2.92 -0.83 -9.04
C GLY A 130 3.86 -2.03 -8.97
N GLY A 131 4.84 -2.09 -9.87
CA GLY A 131 5.76 -3.21 -10.00
C GLY A 131 5.38 -4.19 -11.12
N MET A 132 6.24 -5.19 -11.33
CA MET A 132 6.00 -6.26 -12.30
C MET A 132 4.89 -7.16 -11.80
N ARG A 133 3.91 -7.45 -12.66
CA ARG A 133 2.70 -8.17 -12.26
C ARG A 133 2.75 -9.64 -12.66
N ILE A 134 2.36 -10.49 -11.72
CA ILE A 134 1.93 -11.85 -11.98
C ILE A 134 0.41 -11.88 -11.77
N PRO A 135 -0.40 -12.04 -12.83
CA PRO A 135 -1.84 -12.17 -12.68
C PRO A 135 -2.19 -13.47 -11.94
N PRO A 136 -3.41 -13.58 -11.38
CA PRO A 136 -3.90 -14.83 -10.82
C PRO A 136 -3.75 -16.00 -11.79
N PHE A 137 -3.43 -17.18 -11.27
CA PHE A 137 -3.24 -18.38 -12.09
C PHE A 137 -3.55 -19.65 -11.31
N GLU A 138 -3.79 -20.74 -12.04
CA GLU A 138 -3.88 -22.07 -11.46
C GLU A 138 -2.63 -22.89 -11.81
N THR A 139 -2.16 -23.69 -10.85
CA THR A 139 -1.15 -24.69 -11.12
C THR A 139 -1.33 -25.89 -10.21
N ARG A 140 -1.24 -27.11 -10.77
CA ARG A 140 -1.37 -28.37 -10.01
C ARG A 140 -2.65 -28.43 -9.14
N GLY A 141 -3.76 -27.90 -9.66
CA GLY A 141 -5.04 -27.83 -8.94
C GLY A 141 -5.09 -26.79 -7.81
N VAL A 142 -4.09 -25.91 -7.69
CA VAL A 142 -4.03 -24.84 -6.67
C VAL A 142 -4.22 -23.48 -7.32
N GLN A 143 -5.22 -22.74 -6.84
CA GLN A 143 -5.45 -21.35 -7.23
C GLN A 143 -4.46 -20.42 -6.53
N CYS A 144 -3.71 -19.65 -7.31
CA CYS A 144 -2.74 -18.67 -6.86
C CYS A 144 -3.26 -17.26 -7.18
N GLY A 145 -3.31 -16.38 -6.18
CA GLY A 145 -3.73 -15.00 -6.35
C GLY A 145 -2.72 -14.15 -7.14
N GLY A 146 -3.16 -12.98 -7.62
CA GLY A 146 -2.26 -12.04 -8.26
C GLY A 146 -1.27 -11.42 -7.28
N ILE A 147 -0.04 -11.18 -7.74
CA ILE A 147 0.99 -10.48 -6.99
C ILE A 147 1.69 -9.43 -7.85
N ALA A 148 2.14 -8.34 -7.23
CA ALA A 148 3.08 -7.40 -7.82
C ALA A 148 4.45 -7.52 -7.15
N LEU A 149 5.50 -7.34 -7.93
CA LEU A 149 6.90 -7.48 -7.51
C LEU A 149 7.62 -6.14 -7.71
N LEU A 150 8.21 -5.65 -6.62
CA LEU A 150 9.01 -4.43 -6.62
C LEU A 150 10.46 -4.78 -6.29
N PRO A 151 11.39 -4.74 -7.25
CA PRO A 151 12.80 -5.01 -7.00
C PRO A 151 13.38 -4.11 -5.91
N CYS A 152 14.25 -4.68 -5.06
CA CYS A 152 14.83 -3.99 -3.92
C CYS A 152 16.21 -4.52 -3.52
N ILE A 153 16.90 -3.75 -2.68
CA ILE A 153 18.10 -4.13 -1.94
C ILE A 153 17.78 -4.20 -0.46
N VAL A 154 18.12 -5.30 0.18
CA VAL A 154 17.94 -5.54 1.61
C VAL A 154 19.28 -5.43 2.32
N GLY A 155 19.32 -4.62 3.39
CA GLY A 155 20.51 -4.39 4.21
C GLY A 155 21.69 -3.85 3.40
N GLY A 156 21.42 -3.11 2.32
CA GLY A 156 22.45 -2.56 1.43
C GLY A 156 23.27 -3.60 0.63
N LYS A 157 22.92 -4.89 0.70
CA LYS A 157 23.78 -5.98 0.18
C LYS A 157 23.04 -7.00 -0.69
N SER A 158 21.88 -7.46 -0.25
CA SER A 158 21.19 -8.57 -0.94
C SER A 158 20.10 -8.05 -1.87
N ARG A 159 20.14 -8.47 -3.14
CA ARG A 159 19.04 -8.25 -4.08
C ARG A 159 17.82 -9.09 -3.70
N GLY A 160 16.64 -8.52 -3.89
CA GLY A 160 15.37 -9.18 -3.67
C GLY A 160 14.23 -8.44 -4.36
N ALA A 161 13.00 -8.80 -4.01
CA ALA A 161 11.81 -8.06 -4.40
C ALA A 161 10.80 -8.06 -3.26
N ILE A 162 10.13 -6.93 -3.07
CA ILE A 162 8.95 -6.84 -2.22
C ILE A 162 7.78 -7.48 -2.98
N VAL A 163 7.06 -8.37 -2.30
CA VAL A 163 5.86 -9.02 -2.80
C VAL A 163 4.64 -8.27 -2.28
N LEU A 164 3.79 -7.81 -3.20
CA LEU A 164 2.51 -7.17 -2.90
C LEU A 164 1.38 -8.06 -3.42
N PRO A 165 0.76 -8.89 -2.56
CA PRO A 165 -0.37 -9.71 -3.00
C PRO A 165 -1.65 -8.87 -3.11
N GLU A 166 -2.55 -9.26 -4.02
CA GLU A 166 -3.88 -8.64 -4.16
C GLU A 166 -4.72 -8.79 -2.88
N ARG A 167 -4.48 -9.87 -2.13
CA ARG A 167 -5.04 -10.12 -0.79
C ARG A 167 -3.91 -10.43 0.17
N THR A 168 -3.76 -9.63 1.21
CA THR A 168 -2.69 -9.76 2.20
C THR A 168 -3.26 -10.17 3.55
N HIS A 169 -2.56 -11.04 4.28
CA HIS A 169 -2.85 -11.35 5.69
C HIS A 169 -2.34 -10.26 6.64
N TYR A 170 -1.37 -9.47 6.19
CA TYR A 170 -0.82 -8.34 6.94
C TYR A 170 -1.33 -7.01 6.40
N GLY A 171 -1.54 -6.02 7.28
CA GLY A 171 -1.80 -4.65 6.84
C GLY A 171 -0.59 -4.04 6.14
N ASN A 172 -0.73 -2.80 5.68
CA ASN A 172 0.32 -2.02 5.02
C ASN A 172 1.51 -1.62 5.92
N ASN A 173 1.70 -2.29 7.06
CA ASN A 173 2.82 -2.08 7.97
C ASN A 173 3.80 -3.26 7.99
N VAL A 174 3.70 -4.17 7.02
CA VAL A 174 4.61 -5.30 6.84
C VAL A 174 5.07 -5.35 5.39
N LEU A 175 6.38 -5.47 5.19
CA LEU A 175 6.94 -5.86 3.90
C LEU A 175 7.21 -7.36 3.90
N GLU A 176 6.82 -8.03 2.82
CA GLU A 176 7.21 -9.41 2.51
C GLU A 176 8.25 -9.38 1.40
N ILE A 177 9.44 -9.95 1.65
CA ILE A 177 10.54 -9.90 0.70
C ILE A 177 10.97 -11.29 0.28
N ILE A 178 11.09 -11.49 -1.04
CA ILE A 178 11.71 -12.65 -1.67
C ILE A 178 13.12 -12.31 -2.15
N ALA A 179 13.98 -13.32 -2.23
CA ALA A 179 15.34 -13.20 -2.73
C ALA A 179 15.83 -14.57 -3.22
N PRO A 180 16.88 -14.65 -4.06
CA PRO A 180 17.45 -15.93 -4.46
C PRO A 180 18.14 -16.68 -3.32
N VAL A 181 18.38 -16.00 -2.19
CA VAL A 181 19.05 -16.55 -1.02
C VAL A 181 18.16 -16.45 0.22
N ARG A 182 18.44 -17.30 1.22
CA ARG A 182 17.82 -17.19 2.54
C ARG A 182 18.36 -15.95 3.26
N LEU A 183 17.66 -14.81 3.14
CA LEU A 183 18.09 -13.50 3.66
C LEU A 183 18.51 -13.52 5.12
N ARG A 184 17.80 -14.25 5.99
CA ARG A 184 18.20 -14.40 7.40
C ARG A 184 19.60 -14.97 7.59
N ARG A 185 19.99 -15.95 6.77
CA ARG A 185 21.34 -16.53 6.81
C ARG A 185 22.36 -15.58 6.19
N SER A 186 22.05 -15.06 5.00
CA SER A 186 22.95 -14.18 4.24
C SER A 186 23.31 -12.89 5.01
N LEU A 187 22.31 -12.27 5.64
CA LEU A 187 22.44 -11.01 6.36
C LEU A 187 22.54 -11.20 7.89
N ARG A 188 22.64 -12.44 8.38
CA ARG A 188 22.69 -12.80 9.80
C ARG A 188 21.55 -12.20 10.65
N LEU A 189 20.35 -12.12 10.08
CA LEU A 189 19.18 -11.51 10.72
C LEU A 189 18.43 -12.50 11.64
N ARG A 190 17.95 -11.99 12.76
CA ARG A 190 17.08 -12.67 13.74
C ARG A 190 15.79 -11.88 13.91
N ASN A 191 14.83 -12.44 14.65
CA ASN A 191 13.68 -11.63 15.06
C ASN A 191 14.15 -10.46 15.92
N GLY A 192 13.59 -9.29 15.71
CA GLY A 192 14.03 -8.06 16.37
C GLY A 192 15.17 -7.33 15.66
N SER A 193 15.83 -7.94 14.65
CA SER A 193 16.89 -7.25 13.90
C SER A 193 16.31 -6.08 13.11
N ALA A 194 16.91 -4.89 13.27
CA ALA A 194 16.66 -3.76 12.39
C ALA A 194 17.24 -4.04 11.00
N VAL A 195 16.49 -3.64 9.97
CA VAL A 195 16.91 -3.81 8.57
C VAL A 195 16.34 -2.70 7.71
N THR A 196 17.14 -2.28 6.73
CA THR A 196 16.78 -1.30 5.73
C THR A 196 16.47 -1.98 4.41
N VAL A 197 15.45 -1.52 3.70
CA VAL A 197 15.02 -2.02 2.39
C VAL A 197 14.95 -0.84 1.43
N GLN A 198 15.69 -0.90 0.33
CA GLN A 198 15.75 0.15 -0.67
C GLN A 198 15.14 -0.33 -1.99
N LEU A 199 14.16 0.38 -2.54
CA LEU A 199 13.61 0.09 -3.87
C LEU A 199 14.63 0.37 -4.97
N LEU A 200 14.64 -0.49 -5.98
CA LEU A 200 15.38 -0.28 -7.23
C LEU A 200 14.43 0.35 -8.26
N GLU A 201 14.93 1.31 -9.04
CA GLU A 201 14.17 1.84 -10.18
C GLU A 201 14.07 0.78 -11.29
N ASN A 202 12.91 0.72 -11.93
CA ASN A 202 12.87 0.31 -13.33
C ASN A 202 13.28 1.55 -14.13
N LYS A 203 14.43 1.50 -14.80
CA LYS A 203 14.70 2.37 -15.93
C LYS A 203 13.80 1.98 -17.10
#